data_AF-A0A150APK8-F1
#
_entry.id   AF-A0A150APK8-F1
#
_cell.length_a   1.000
_cell.length_b   1.000
_cell.length_c   1.000
_cell.angle_alpha   90.00
_cell.angle_beta   90.00
_cell.angle_gamma   90.00
#
_symmetry.space_group_name_H-M   'P 1'
#
loop_
_entity.id
_entity.type
_entity.pdbx_description
1 polymer ?
#
loop_
_entity_poly.entity_id
_entity_poly.type
_entity_poly.pdbx_seq_one_letter_code
_entity_poly.pdbx_strand_id
1 'polypeptide(L)'
;MKNSLEIISSIKSFHPKDGNWLELDDLIDQLWTLDKPEVGINVLFNLFEKYNKSDGEGVFWSILHGLETLDYEEQLYQSLLYKPSFMGIIMLNRIENSGSELIADKSIADLKVHIKNNPEVDQELLAEL
;
A
#
# COMPACT_ATOMS: atom_id res chain seq x y z
N MET A 1 -15.63 1.86 -20.42
CA MET A 1 -14.79 2.36 -19.32
C MET A 1 -15.54 2.03 -18.04
N LYS A 2 -14.90 1.32 -17.09
CA LYS A 2 -15.55 0.96 -15.83
C LYS A 2 -15.82 2.22 -15.00
N ASN A 3 -16.89 2.23 -14.21
CA ASN A 3 -17.08 3.28 -13.22
C ASN A 3 -16.24 3.01 -11.95
N SER A 4 -16.17 3.98 -11.03
CA SER A 4 -15.32 3.89 -9.83
C SER A 4 -15.64 2.67 -8.96
N LEU A 5 -16.92 2.33 -8.77
CA LEU A 5 -17.34 1.16 -7.97
C LEU A 5 -16.93 -0.16 -8.62
N GLU A 6 -17.04 -0.25 -9.95
CA GLU A 6 -16.62 -1.43 -10.71
C GLU A 6 -15.10 -1.63 -10.66
N ILE A 7 -14.32 -0.55 -10.74
CA ILE A 7 -12.86 -0.60 -10.61
C ILE A 7 -12.48 -1.08 -9.20
N ILE A 8 -12.98 -0.43 -8.16
CA ILE A 8 -12.71 -0.80 -6.77
C ILE A 8 -13.11 -2.25 -6.50
N SER A 9 -14.28 -2.68 -6.95
CA SER A 9 -14.74 -4.07 -6.78
C SER A 9 -13.81 -5.05 -7.50
N SER A 10 -13.34 -4.71 -8.70
CA SER A 10 -12.41 -5.55 -9.46
C SER A 10 -11.08 -5.69 -8.73
N ILE A 11 -10.48 -4.57 -8.28
CA ILE A 11 -9.23 -4.54 -7.50
C ILE A 11 -9.38 -5.37 -6.22
N LYS A 12 -10.49 -5.20 -5.49
CA LYS A 12 -10.75 -5.95 -4.24
C LYS A 12 -10.80 -7.47 -4.48
N SER A 13 -11.42 -7.89 -5.57
CA SER A 13 -11.54 -9.31 -5.93
C SER A 13 -10.32 -9.89 -6.65
N PHE A 14 -9.34 -9.05 -6.99
CA PHE A 14 -8.20 -9.46 -7.79
C PHE A 14 -7.40 -10.59 -7.12
N HIS A 15 -7.00 -11.55 -7.95
CA HIS A 15 -5.98 -12.52 -7.63
C HIS A 15 -5.08 -12.73 -8.86
N PRO A 16 -3.76 -12.88 -8.70
CA PRO A 16 -2.92 -13.23 -9.83
C PRO A 16 -3.28 -14.63 -10.32
N LYS A 17 -3.32 -14.81 -11.64
CA LYS A 17 -3.53 -16.13 -12.28
C LYS A 17 -2.20 -16.55 -12.88
N ASP A 18 -1.65 -17.67 -12.40
CA ASP A 18 -0.34 -18.17 -12.85
C ASP A 18 0.78 -17.11 -12.77
N GLY A 19 0.77 -16.29 -11.71
CA GLY A 19 1.72 -15.20 -11.50
C GLY A 19 1.49 -13.96 -12.37
N ASN A 20 0.40 -13.90 -13.13
CA ASN A 20 0.09 -12.75 -13.98
C ASN A 20 -0.61 -11.63 -13.18
N TRP A 21 0.01 -10.45 -13.19
CA TRP A 21 -0.48 -9.23 -12.54
C TRP A 21 -0.96 -8.14 -13.50
N LEU A 22 -0.91 -8.36 -14.82
CA LEU A 22 -1.28 -7.36 -15.83
C LEU A 22 -2.73 -6.88 -15.67
N GLU A 23 -3.65 -7.78 -15.29
CA GLU A 23 -5.04 -7.39 -15.01
C GLU A 23 -5.12 -6.38 -13.84
N LEU A 24 -4.25 -6.50 -12.84
CA LEU A 24 -4.20 -5.51 -11.77
C LEU A 24 -3.63 -4.19 -12.31
N ASP A 25 -2.53 -4.22 -13.04
CA ASP A 25 -1.90 -3.00 -13.59
C ASP A 25 -2.91 -2.19 -14.44
N ASP A 26 -3.66 -2.85 -15.31
CA ASP A 26 -4.74 -2.23 -16.10
C ASP A 26 -5.85 -1.61 -15.23
N LEU A 27 -6.16 -2.22 -14.07
CA LEU A 27 -7.16 -1.69 -13.13
C LEU A 27 -6.62 -0.48 -12.36
N ILE A 28 -5.34 -0.48 -12.03
CA ILE A 28 -4.64 0.62 -11.38
C ILE A 28 -4.58 1.83 -12.31
N ASP A 29 -4.21 1.63 -13.58
CA ASP A 29 -4.26 2.68 -14.59
C ASP A 29 -5.66 3.28 -14.74
N GLN A 30 -6.69 2.43 -14.79
CA GLN A 30 -8.08 2.91 -14.82
C GLN A 30 -8.44 3.73 -13.57
N LEU A 31 -8.02 3.30 -12.38
CA LEU A 31 -8.27 4.02 -11.13
C LEU A 31 -7.64 5.43 -11.18
N TRP A 32 -6.41 5.54 -11.67
CA TRP A 32 -5.67 6.81 -11.77
C TRP A 32 -6.25 7.79 -12.79
N THR A 33 -7.04 7.31 -13.74
CA THR A 33 -7.73 8.18 -14.72
C THR A 33 -9.08 8.71 -14.25
N LEU A 34 -9.55 8.33 -13.05
CA LEU A 34 -10.80 8.85 -12.50
C LEU A 34 -10.67 10.31 -12.06
N ASP A 35 -11.80 11.03 -12.04
CA ASP A 35 -11.85 12.39 -11.50
C ASP A 35 -11.51 12.45 -9.99
N LYS A 36 -11.72 11.33 -9.28
CA LYS A 36 -11.49 11.19 -7.84
C LYS A 36 -10.80 9.86 -7.54
N PRO A 37 -9.49 9.72 -7.82
CA PRO A 37 -8.76 8.47 -7.58
C PRO A 37 -8.63 8.13 -6.10
N GLU A 38 -8.74 9.12 -5.20
CA GLU A 38 -8.60 8.95 -3.74
C GLU A 38 -9.62 7.97 -3.13
N VAL A 39 -10.75 7.74 -3.81
CA VAL A 39 -11.76 6.73 -3.41
C VAL A 39 -11.19 5.30 -3.40
N GLY A 40 -10.08 5.07 -4.12
CA GLY A 40 -9.41 3.78 -4.21
C GLY A 40 -8.35 3.52 -3.13
N ILE A 41 -7.90 4.53 -2.37
CA ILE A 41 -6.73 4.39 -1.47
C ILE A 41 -6.86 3.17 -0.54
N ASN A 42 -8.02 3.01 0.10
CA ASN A 42 -8.25 1.89 1.01
C ASN A 42 -8.14 0.52 0.34
N VAL A 43 -8.61 0.38 -0.92
CA VAL A 43 -8.53 -0.92 -1.61
C VAL A 43 -7.10 -1.25 -2.03
N LEU A 44 -6.26 -0.23 -2.24
CA LEU A 44 -4.85 -0.40 -2.57
C LEU A 44 -4.03 -0.85 -1.37
N PHE A 45 -4.26 -0.25 -0.19
CA PHE A 45 -3.62 -0.74 1.05
C PHE A 45 -4.05 -2.17 1.39
N ASN A 46 -5.34 -2.51 1.19
CA ASN A 46 -5.80 -3.89 1.33
C ASN A 46 -5.05 -4.88 0.41
N LEU A 47 -4.61 -4.45 -0.79
CA LEU A 47 -3.78 -5.30 -1.66
C LEU A 47 -2.39 -5.53 -1.07
N PHE A 48 -1.74 -4.47 -0.58
CA PHE A 48 -0.44 -4.61 0.09
C PHE A 48 -0.55 -5.54 1.30
N GLU A 49 -1.60 -5.41 2.11
CA GLU A 49 -1.85 -6.28 3.26
C GLU A 49 -2.15 -7.73 2.87
N LYS A 50 -2.87 -7.94 1.76
CA LYS A 50 -3.18 -9.26 1.22
C LYS A 50 -1.94 -9.98 0.71
N TYR A 51 -1.05 -9.24 0.04
CA TYR A 51 0.20 -9.73 -0.56
C TYR A 51 1.42 -9.15 0.18
N ASN A 52 1.42 -9.27 1.51
CA ASN A 52 2.31 -8.54 2.41
C ASN A 52 3.82 -8.77 2.25
N LYS A 53 4.26 -9.74 1.44
CA LYS A 53 5.67 -10.02 1.15
C LYS A 53 6.08 -9.79 -0.30
N SER A 54 5.12 -9.46 -1.17
CA SER A 54 5.35 -9.34 -2.61
C SER A 54 5.35 -7.86 -3.01
N ASP A 55 6.06 -7.56 -4.09
CA ASP A 55 5.97 -6.27 -4.81
C ASP A 55 5.00 -6.32 -6.00
N GLY A 56 4.22 -7.40 -6.13
CA GLY A 56 3.27 -7.60 -7.21
C GLY A 56 3.91 -7.73 -8.59
N GLU A 57 5.11 -8.32 -8.67
CA GLU A 57 5.91 -8.40 -9.92
C GLU A 57 6.15 -7.01 -10.53
N GLY A 58 6.40 -6.02 -9.67
CA GLY A 58 6.61 -4.62 -10.06
C GLY A 58 5.34 -3.76 -10.02
N VAL A 59 4.14 -4.34 -10.09
CA VAL A 59 2.87 -3.57 -10.17
C VAL A 59 2.65 -2.72 -8.91
N PHE A 60 3.11 -3.15 -7.74
CA PHE A 60 2.92 -2.35 -6.53
C PHE A 60 3.71 -1.04 -6.54
N TRP A 61 4.75 -0.93 -7.37
CA TRP A 61 5.45 0.33 -7.55
C TRP A 61 4.59 1.37 -8.29
N SER A 62 3.76 0.95 -9.26
CA SER A 62 2.81 1.87 -9.92
C SER A 62 1.74 2.35 -8.93
N ILE A 63 1.31 1.47 -8.01
CA ILE A 63 0.42 1.83 -6.90
C ILE A 63 1.09 2.86 -5.98
N LEU A 64 2.32 2.58 -5.51
CA LEU A 64 3.07 3.47 -4.63
C LEU A 64 3.21 4.86 -5.25
N HIS A 65 3.66 4.94 -6.51
CA HIS A 65 3.83 6.23 -7.18
C HIS A 65 2.52 7.00 -7.37
N GLY A 66 1.41 6.29 -7.62
CA GLY A 66 0.10 6.92 -7.67
C GLY A 66 -0.33 7.47 -6.31
N LEU A 67 -0.15 6.69 -5.23
CA LEU A 67 -0.45 7.12 -3.86
C LEU A 67 0.36 8.35 -3.46
N GLU A 68 1.65 8.44 -3.82
CA GLU A 68 2.52 9.60 -3.53
C GLU A 68 2.02 10.93 -4.13
N THR A 69 1.05 10.90 -5.05
CA THR A 69 0.40 12.11 -5.59
C THR A 69 -0.85 12.54 -4.82
N LEU A 70 -1.28 11.76 -3.83
CA LEU A 70 -2.51 11.92 -3.05
C LEU A 70 -2.22 12.11 -1.56
N ASP A 71 -3.26 12.40 -0.77
CA ASP A 71 -3.19 12.43 0.70
C ASP A 71 -3.44 11.02 1.28
N TYR A 72 -2.37 10.22 1.39
CA TYR A 72 -2.42 8.78 1.71
C TYR A 72 -1.89 8.40 3.10
N GLU A 73 -1.23 9.34 3.79
CA GLU A 73 -0.42 9.01 4.98
C GLU A 73 -1.25 8.41 6.12
N GLU A 74 -2.48 8.89 6.32
CA GLU A 74 -3.39 8.35 7.33
C GLU A 74 -3.69 6.87 7.05
N GLN A 75 -3.98 6.52 5.80
CA GLN A 75 -4.26 5.14 5.41
C GLN A 75 -3.02 4.26 5.49
N LEU A 76 -1.83 4.79 5.17
CA LEU A 76 -0.57 4.07 5.39
C LEU A 76 -0.35 3.79 6.88
N TYR A 77 -0.55 4.79 7.74
CA TYR A 77 -0.44 4.63 9.19
C TYR A 77 -1.38 3.55 9.72
N GLN A 78 -2.67 3.61 9.35
CA GLN A 78 -3.65 2.61 9.76
C GLN A 78 -3.33 1.21 9.23
N SER A 79 -2.88 1.11 7.97
CA SER A 79 -2.48 -0.16 7.35
C SER A 79 -1.30 -0.80 8.08
N LEU A 80 -0.28 -0.01 8.43
CA LEU A 80 0.88 -0.47 9.20
C LEU A 80 0.57 -0.86 10.64
N LEU A 81 -0.40 -0.19 11.29
CA LEU A 81 -0.89 -0.62 12.60
C LEU A 81 -1.65 -1.96 12.51
N TYR A 82 -2.46 -2.12 11.47
CA TYR A 82 -3.29 -3.31 11.32
C TYR A 82 -2.49 -4.53 10.86
N LYS A 83 -1.85 -4.43 9.70
CA LYS A 83 -1.09 -5.52 9.08
C LYS A 83 0.05 -4.97 8.21
N PRO A 84 1.27 -4.87 8.75
CA PRO A 84 2.45 -4.47 7.99
C PRO A 84 2.65 -5.26 6.71
N SER A 85 3.07 -4.55 5.66
CA SER A 85 3.37 -5.10 4.34
C SER A 85 4.71 -4.59 3.86
N PHE A 86 5.36 -5.34 2.96
CA PHE A 86 6.62 -4.97 2.33
C PHE A 86 6.54 -3.55 1.74
N MET A 87 5.52 -3.29 0.91
CA MET A 87 5.33 -1.97 0.32
C MET A 87 5.00 -0.89 1.34
N GLY A 88 4.21 -1.20 2.37
CA GLY A 88 3.94 -0.25 3.46
C GLY A 88 5.21 0.18 4.20
N ILE A 89 6.12 -0.77 4.48
CA ILE A 89 7.41 -0.48 5.15
C ILE A 89 8.31 0.34 4.22
N ILE A 90 8.37 0.01 2.93
CA ILE A 90 9.10 0.81 1.94
C ILE A 90 8.58 2.25 1.91
N MET A 91 7.26 2.45 1.91
CA MET A 91 6.67 3.79 1.94
C MET A 91 7.01 4.54 3.23
N LEU A 92 6.94 3.88 4.40
CA LEU A 92 7.34 4.47 5.68
C LEU A 92 8.82 4.93 5.65
N ASN A 93 9.72 4.07 5.17
CA ASN A 93 11.13 4.39 5.06
C ASN A 93 11.40 5.52 4.07
N ARG A 94 10.62 5.64 2.98
CA ARG A 94 10.73 6.78 2.04
C ARG A 94 10.36 8.09 2.72
N ILE A 95 9.28 8.10 3.52
CA ILE A 95 8.88 9.26 4.32
C ILE A 95 9.98 9.62 5.32
N GLU A 96 10.49 8.65 6.07
CA GLU A 96 11.57 8.88 7.04
C GLU A 96 12.85 9.41 6.38
N ASN A 97 13.24 8.82 5.24
CA ASN A 97 14.42 9.24 4.46
C ASN A 97 14.28 10.63 3.82
N SER A 98 13.07 11.18 3.73
CA SER A 98 12.86 12.58 3.35
C SER A 98 13.21 13.58 4.47
N GLY A 99 13.52 13.06 5.66
CA GLY A 99 13.79 13.85 6.87
C GLY A 99 12.56 14.07 7.75
N SER A 100 11.41 13.46 7.43
CA SER A 100 10.24 13.51 8.29
C SER A 100 10.38 12.57 9.49
N GLU A 101 10.00 13.05 10.67
CA GLU A 101 9.87 12.22 11.88
C GLU A 101 8.41 11.79 12.12
N LEU A 102 7.49 12.29 11.28
CA LEU A 102 6.05 12.11 11.41
C LEU A 102 5.43 11.48 10.16
N ILE A 103 4.37 10.72 10.39
CA ILE A 103 3.42 10.23 9.37
C ILE A 103 2.01 10.44 9.92
N ALA A 104 1.15 11.13 9.18
CA ALA A 104 -0.21 11.48 9.65
C ALA A 104 -0.22 12.11 11.06
N ASP A 105 0.72 13.05 11.31
CA ASP A 105 0.94 13.69 12.61
C ASP A 105 1.32 12.73 13.77
N LYS A 106 1.75 11.50 13.48
CA LYS A 106 2.21 10.49 14.47
C LYS A 106 3.69 10.19 14.32
N SER A 107 4.34 9.88 15.45
CA SER A 107 5.75 9.50 15.50
C SER A 107 6.05 8.24 14.70
N ILE A 108 6.97 8.34 13.73
CA ILE A 108 7.48 7.19 12.97
C ILE A 108 8.22 6.22 13.90
N ALA A 109 8.99 6.74 14.86
CA ALA A 109 9.73 5.91 15.81
C ALA A 109 8.79 5.03 16.65
N ASP A 110 7.68 5.59 17.15
CA ASP A 110 6.69 4.84 17.91
C ASP A 110 5.98 3.80 17.05
N LEU A 111 5.69 4.13 15.78
CA LEU A 111 5.12 3.18 14.83
C LEU A 111 6.08 2.02 14.55
N LYS A 112 7.37 2.28 14.33
CA LYS A 112 8.38 1.22 14.13
C LYS A 112 8.47 0.30 15.35
N VAL A 113 8.41 0.85 16.57
CA VAL A 113 8.35 0.04 17.81
C VAL A 113 7.08 -0.81 17.85
N HIS A 114 5.93 -0.25 17.49
CA HIS A 114 4.67 -1.01 17.41
C HIS A 114 4.77 -2.18 16.43
N ILE A 115 5.29 -1.95 15.22
CA ILE A 115 5.47 -2.98 14.19
C ILE A 115 6.43 -4.07 14.68
N LYS A 116 7.57 -3.70 15.29
CA LYS A 116 8.56 -4.66 15.83
C LYS A 116 8.00 -5.55 16.93
N ASN A 117 6.99 -5.08 17.66
CA ASN A 117 6.34 -5.83 18.74
C ASN A 117 5.11 -6.63 18.28
N ASN A 118 4.71 -6.53 17.01
CA ASN A 118 3.57 -7.28 16.49
C ASN A 118 4.01 -8.74 16.17
N PRO A 119 3.44 -9.75 16.84
CA PRO A 119 3.85 -11.15 16.69
C PRO A 119 3.49 -11.76 15.34
N GLU A 120 2.64 -11.12 14.55
CA GLU A 120 2.22 -11.59 13.23
C GLU A 120 3.12 -11.06 12.09
N VAL A 121 4.08 -10.18 12.40
CA VAL A 121 5.02 -9.63 11.42
C VAL A 121 6.17 -10.60 11.22
N ASP A 122 6.43 -10.91 9.95
CA ASP A 122 7.49 -11.83 9.57
C ASP A 122 8.89 -11.20 9.74
N GLN A 123 9.90 -12.03 10.03
CA GLN A 123 11.29 -11.59 10.19
C GLN A 123 11.85 -10.88 8.94
N GLU A 124 11.43 -11.29 7.74
CA GLU A 124 11.81 -10.65 6.48
C GLU A 124 11.36 -9.18 6.47
N LEU A 125 10.12 -8.91 6.90
CA LEU A 125 9.60 -7.55 6.99
C LEU A 125 10.29 -6.73 8.09
N LEU A 126 10.63 -7.37 9.21
CA LEU A 126 11.36 -6.70 10.30
C LEU A 126 12.78 -6.30 9.90
N ALA A 127 13.42 -7.02 8.98
CA ALA A 127 14.74 -6.69 8.47
C ALA A 127 14.76 -5.39 7.65
N GLU A 128 13.60 -4.97 7.12
CA GLU A 128 13.44 -3.76 6.33
C GLU A 128 13.16 -2.49 7.18
N LEU A 129 13.05 -2.58 8.52
CA LEU A 129 12.68 -1.48 9.44
C LEU A 129 13.83 -0.77 10.17
#